data_AF-A0A5J4TC89-F1
#
_entry.id   AF-A0A5J4TC89-F1
#
_cell.length_a   1.000
_cell.length_b   1.000
_cell.length_c   1.000
_cell.angle_alpha   90.00
_cell.angle_beta   90.00
_cell.angle_gamma   90.00
#
_symmetry.space_group_name_H-M   'P 1'
#
loop_
_entity.id
_entity.type
_entity.pdbx_description
1 polymer ?
#
loop_
_entity_poly.entity_id
_entity_poly.type
_entity_poly.pdbx_seq_one_letter_code
_entity_poly.pdbx_strand_id
1 'polypeptide(L)'
;NNWPHWRNEWKEAEFKELDAKSMEQQLTKAISNMARCQKLFRETPEPLSVAQQVKGQIDELAPRISMIVVLRNLGLKDRHWKQLEEVCKQNIKPMKGTTLNDLLNLDIQDHKDVVMKICDIAAKEYAFEEALIEIKKQ
;
A
#
# COMPACT_ATOMS: atom_id res chain seq x y z
N ASN A 1 10.12 -0.14 16.98
CA ASN A 1 9.20 0.04 15.85
C ASN A 1 10.05 0.57 14.70
N ASN A 2 10.20 -0.17 13.59
CA ASN A 2 11.17 0.17 12.52
C ASN A 2 10.58 1.13 11.47
N TRP A 3 9.52 1.86 11.84
CA TRP A 3 8.80 2.78 10.95
C TRP A 3 9.69 3.77 10.18
N PRO A 4 10.67 4.46 10.81
CA PRO A 4 11.52 5.40 10.08
C PRO A 4 12.37 4.73 9.00
N HIS A 5 12.80 3.50 9.24
CA HIS A 5 13.62 2.72 8.31
C HIS A 5 12.78 2.25 7.12
N TRP A 6 11.65 1.58 7.39
CA TRP A 6 10.72 1.12 6.34
C TRP A 6 10.21 2.26 5.48
N ARG A 7 9.90 3.42 6.08
CA ARG A 7 9.47 4.61 5.35
C ARG A 7 10.50 5.07 4.31
N ASN A 8 11.79 5.00 4.63
CA ASN A 8 12.84 5.44 3.71
C ASN A 8 13.13 4.37 2.65
N GLU A 9 13.22 3.10 3.05
CA GLU A 9 13.45 2.00 2.13
C GLU A 9 12.35 1.89 1.06
N TRP A 10 11.09 2.00 1.48
CA TRP A 10 9.97 1.87 0.55
C TRP A 10 9.95 2.99 -0.49
N LYS A 11 10.28 4.22 -0.10
CA LYS A 11 10.22 5.39 -1.01
C LYS A 11 11.18 5.26 -2.19
N GLU A 12 12.38 4.76 -1.93
CA GLU A 12 13.45 4.66 -2.93
C GLU A 12 13.42 3.34 -3.70
N ALA A 13 12.66 2.35 -3.23
CA ALA A 13 12.57 1.06 -3.88
C ALA A 13 11.83 1.14 -5.23
N GLU A 14 12.34 0.40 -6.22
CA GLU A 14 11.62 0.16 -7.47
C GLU A 14 10.30 -0.53 -7.18
N PHE A 15 9.23 -0.04 -7.81
CA PHE A 15 7.89 -0.54 -7.57
C PHE A 15 7.78 -2.05 -7.75
N LYS A 16 8.46 -2.61 -8.76
CA LYS A 16 8.40 -4.04 -9.06
C LYS A 16 9.05 -4.93 -8.00
N GLU A 17 9.96 -4.38 -7.19
CA GLU A 17 10.67 -5.11 -6.13
C GLU A 17 9.95 -5.02 -4.78
N LEU A 18 8.89 -4.22 -4.69
CA LEU A 18 8.11 -4.10 -3.46
C LEU A 18 7.31 -5.38 -3.18
N ASP A 19 7.52 -5.93 -1.98
CA ASP A 19 6.68 -6.97 -1.39
C ASP A 19 5.46 -6.34 -0.70
N ALA A 20 4.36 -6.27 -1.44
CA ALA A 20 3.09 -5.70 -0.98
C ALA A 20 2.56 -6.36 0.31
N LYS A 21 2.73 -7.68 0.44
CA LYS A 21 2.25 -8.44 1.60
C LYS A 21 3.04 -8.07 2.84
N SER A 22 4.36 -8.00 2.72
CA SER A 22 5.24 -7.56 3.81
C SER A 22 4.95 -6.11 4.21
N MET A 23 4.76 -5.21 3.22
CA MET A 23 4.41 -3.80 3.47
C MET A 23 3.09 -3.65 4.25
N GLU A 24 2.05 -4.37 3.84
CA GLU A 24 0.75 -4.34 4.52
C GLU A 24 0.82 -4.84 5.98
N GLN A 25 1.56 -5.93 6.21
CA GLN A 25 1.78 -6.47 7.55
C GLN A 25 2.55 -5.49 8.44
N GLN A 26 3.59 -4.86 7.90
CA GLN A 26 4.41 -3.88 8.60
C GLN A 26 3.62 -2.61 8.94
N LEU A 27 2.79 -2.12 8.00
CA LEU A 27 1.90 -0.99 8.24
C LEU A 27 0.88 -1.29 9.35
N THR A 28 0.22 -2.44 9.27
CA THR A 28 -0.76 -2.90 10.28
C THR A 28 -0.10 -3.00 11.67
N LYS A 29 1.11 -3.56 11.73
CA LYS A 29 1.89 -3.66 12.98
C LYS A 29 2.25 -2.28 13.52
N ALA A 30 2.67 -1.35 12.66
CA ALA A 30 3.02 0.01 13.07
C ALA A 30 1.82 0.77 13.67
N ILE A 31 0.65 0.69 13.02
CA ILE A 31 -0.61 1.28 13.50
C ILE A 31 -0.98 0.71 14.87
N SER A 32 -0.99 -0.63 15.01
CA SER A 32 -1.34 -1.31 16.26
C SER A 32 -0.38 -0.97 17.40
N ASN A 33 0.93 -0.95 17.11
CA ASN A 33 1.95 -0.58 18.09
C ASN A 33 1.77 0.86 18.59
N MET A 34 1.52 1.81 17.69
CA MET A 34 1.32 3.21 18.10
C MET A 34 0.04 3.40 18.90
N ALA A 35 -1.04 2.71 18.56
CA ALA A 35 -2.25 2.69 19.38
C ALA A 35 -2.00 2.14 20.79
N ARG A 36 -1.14 1.12 20.93
CA ARG A 36 -0.70 0.61 22.25
C ARG A 36 0.16 1.63 23.00
N CYS A 37 1.11 2.30 22.33
CA CYS A 37 1.93 3.35 22.94
C CYS A 37 1.10 4.51 23.46
N GLN A 38 0.10 4.98 22.70
CA GLN A 38 -0.80 6.05 23.15
C GLN A 38 -1.60 5.65 24.39
N LYS A 39 -2.03 4.39 24.50
CA LYS A 39 -2.70 3.87 25.70
C LYS A 39 -1.74 3.77 26.88
N LEU A 40 -0.53 3.27 26.66
CA LEU A 40 0.49 3.08 27.70
C LEU A 40 0.95 4.40 28.31
N PHE A 41 1.16 5.42 27.48
CA PHE A 41 1.70 6.71 27.90
C PHE A 41 0.62 7.75 28.21
N ARG A 42 -0.63 7.33 28.37
CA ARG A 42 -1.77 8.26 28.54
C ARG A 42 -1.59 9.27 29.67
N GLU A 43 -0.87 8.89 30.72
CA GLU A 43 -0.60 9.71 31.91
C GLU A 43 0.81 10.33 31.91
N THR A 44 1.58 10.18 30.82
CA THR A 44 2.94 10.71 30.70
C THR A 44 3.02 11.62 29.47
N PRO A 45 2.89 12.95 29.65
CA PRO A 45 2.69 13.89 28.54
C PRO A 45 3.76 13.84 27.45
N GLU A 46 5.03 13.76 27.84
CA GLU A 46 6.16 13.78 26.89
C GLU A 46 6.17 12.54 25.97
N PRO A 47 6.20 11.28 26.48
CA PRO A 47 6.08 10.09 25.65
C PRO A 47 4.77 10.01 24.84
N LEU A 48 3.66 10.52 25.40
CA LEU A 48 2.38 10.59 24.68
C LEU A 48 2.47 11.49 23.45
N SER A 49 3.08 12.66 23.59
CA SER A 49 3.28 13.61 22.50
C SER A 49 4.09 12.97 21.36
N VAL A 50 5.18 12.27 21.69
CA VAL A 50 5.99 11.55 20.70
C VAL A 50 5.18 10.44 20.01
N ALA A 51 4.41 9.66 20.77
CA ALA A 51 3.56 8.61 20.20
C ALA A 51 2.46 9.16 19.28
N GLN A 52 1.88 10.32 19.63
CA GLN A 52 0.92 11.03 18.78
C GLN A 52 1.55 11.56 17.50
N GLN A 53 2.76 12.13 17.58
CA GLN A 53 3.48 12.61 16.41
C GLN A 53 3.77 11.47 15.42
N VAL A 54 4.29 10.33 15.92
CA VAL A 54 4.57 9.17 15.07
C VAL A 54 3.28 8.58 14.50
N LYS A 55 2.20 8.53 15.28
CA LYS A 55 0.87 8.10 14.80
C LYS A 55 0.38 9.00 13.67
N GLY A 56 0.54 10.32 13.79
CA GLY A 56 0.19 11.27 12.73
C GLY A 56 0.96 11.00 11.42
N GLN A 57 2.27 10.73 11.51
CA GLN A 57 3.07 10.35 10.34
C GLN A 57 2.59 9.05 9.69
N ILE A 58 2.20 8.05 10.50
CA ILE A 58 1.64 6.80 9.99
C ILE A 58 0.30 7.05 9.30
N ASP A 59 -0.57 7.86 9.90
CA ASP A 59 -1.90 8.13 9.35
C ASP A 59 -1.85 8.90 8.02
N GLU A 60 -0.87 9.80 7.87
CA GLU A 60 -0.63 10.52 6.61
C GLU A 60 -0.17 9.57 5.49
N LEU A 61 0.68 8.59 5.83
CA LEU A 61 1.28 7.68 4.84
C LEU A 61 0.49 6.39 4.62
N ALA A 62 -0.38 5.98 5.55
CA ALA A 62 -1.14 4.75 5.46
C ALA A 62 -2.00 4.68 4.18
N PRO A 63 -2.79 5.71 3.80
CA PRO A 63 -3.60 5.66 2.59
C PRO A 63 -2.76 5.50 1.32
N ARG A 64 -1.59 6.14 1.30
CA ARG A 64 -0.60 6.07 0.23
C ARG A 64 -0.03 4.65 0.11
N ILE A 65 0.42 4.06 1.21
CA ILE A 65 0.94 2.69 1.25
C ILE A 65 -0.14 1.65 0.89
N SER A 66 -1.36 1.80 1.38
CA SER A 66 -2.47 0.89 1.01
C SER A 66 -2.75 0.94 -0.50
N MET A 67 -2.66 2.11 -1.13
CA MET A 67 -2.79 2.25 -2.58
C MET A 67 -1.71 1.47 -3.33
N ILE A 68 -0.48 1.52 -2.84
CA ILE A 68 0.65 0.79 -3.42
C ILE A 68 0.43 -0.71 -3.32
N VAL A 69 0.01 -1.19 -2.13
CA VAL A 69 -0.24 -2.61 -1.88
C VAL A 69 -1.25 -3.15 -2.89
N VAL A 70 -2.33 -2.42 -3.17
CA VAL A 70 -3.33 -2.87 -4.15
C VAL A 70 -2.85 -2.75 -5.60
N LEU A 71 -2.02 -1.76 -5.93
CA LEU A 71 -1.40 -1.63 -7.26
C LEU A 71 -0.31 -2.69 -7.51
N ARG A 72 0.24 -3.28 -6.45
CA ARG A 72 1.19 -4.41 -6.51
C ARG A 72 0.52 -5.77 -6.60
N ASN A 73 -0.80 -5.80 -6.72
CA ASN A 73 -1.54 -7.02 -6.96
C ASN A 73 -1.11 -7.70 -8.28
N LEU A 74 -0.62 -8.94 -8.18
CA LEU A 74 -0.18 -9.74 -9.32
C LEU A 74 -1.32 -10.08 -10.30
N GLY A 75 -2.59 -9.92 -9.88
CA GLY A 75 -3.76 -10.05 -10.72
C GLY A 75 -3.99 -8.91 -11.73
N LEU A 76 -3.26 -7.80 -11.62
CA LEU A 76 -3.42 -6.68 -12.55
C LEU A 76 -2.87 -7.02 -13.94
N LYS A 77 -3.79 -7.24 -14.88
CA LYS A 77 -3.53 -7.49 -16.30
C LYS A 77 -3.69 -6.20 -17.11
N ASP A 78 -3.27 -6.22 -18.38
CA ASP A 78 -3.34 -5.05 -19.26
C ASP A 78 -4.73 -4.39 -19.33
N ARG A 79 -5.81 -5.18 -19.23
CA ARG A 79 -7.18 -4.63 -19.17
C ARG A 79 -7.43 -3.75 -17.94
N HIS A 80 -6.89 -4.13 -16.78
CA HIS A 80 -7.06 -3.39 -15.52
C HIS A 80 -6.23 -2.11 -15.56
N TRP A 81 -5.00 -2.19 -16.08
CA TRP A 81 -4.16 -1.02 -16.26
C TRP A 81 -4.81 0.01 -17.18
N LYS A 82 -5.41 -0.41 -18.31
CA LYS A 82 -6.16 0.52 -19.18
C LYS A 82 -7.33 1.20 -18.45
N GLN A 83 -8.11 0.45 -17.68
CA GLN A 83 -9.21 1.04 -16.87
C GLN A 83 -8.69 2.05 -15.85
N LEU A 84 -7.57 1.73 -15.20
CA LEU A 84 -6.92 2.62 -14.24
C LEU A 84 -6.41 3.91 -14.91
N GLU A 85 -5.82 3.80 -16.09
CA GLU A 85 -5.36 4.95 -16.89
C GLU A 85 -6.51 5.85 -17.33
N GLU A 86 -7.64 5.26 -17.76
CA GLU A 86 -8.86 6.00 -18.14
C GLU A 86 -9.45 6.78 -16.95
N VAL A 87 -9.51 6.15 -15.78
CA VAL A 87 -10.03 6.76 -14.55
C VAL A 87 -9.11 7.87 -14.06
N CYS A 88 -7.80 7.61 -14.01
CA CYS A 88 -6.82 8.56 -13.49
C CYS A 88 -6.43 9.63 -14.51
N LYS A 89 -6.87 9.49 -15.78
CA LYS A 89 -6.51 10.36 -16.92
C LYS A 89 -5.01 10.54 -17.12
N GLN A 90 -4.23 9.56 -16.70
CA GLN A 90 -2.77 9.58 -16.77
C GLN A 90 -2.23 8.15 -16.80
N ASN A 91 -1.02 7.97 -17.30
CA ASN A 91 -0.37 6.66 -17.27
C ASN A 91 0.11 6.35 -15.85
N ILE A 92 -0.59 5.44 -15.17
CA ILE A 92 -0.20 4.96 -13.84
C ILE A 92 0.47 3.59 -13.87
N LYS A 93 0.63 2.98 -15.06
CA LYS A 93 1.25 1.68 -15.20
C LYS A 93 2.75 1.80 -14.91
N PRO A 94 3.27 1.10 -13.90
CA PRO A 94 4.68 1.20 -13.54
C PRO A 94 5.58 0.70 -14.67
N MET A 95 6.54 1.54 -15.07
CA MET A 95 7.60 1.20 -16.01
C MET A 95 8.83 0.67 -15.26
N LYS A 96 9.86 0.26 -16.01
CA LYS A 96 11.15 -0.11 -15.41
C LYS A 96 11.74 1.13 -14.71
N GLY A 97 12.20 0.99 -13.46
CA GLY A 97 12.73 2.10 -12.69
C GLY A 97 11.68 3.03 -12.06
N THR A 98 10.38 2.81 -12.29
CA THR A 98 9.35 3.55 -11.54
C THR A 98 9.48 3.20 -10.07
N THR A 99 9.80 4.20 -9.26
CA THR A 99 9.92 4.05 -7.80
C THR A 99 8.57 4.18 -7.14
N LEU A 100 8.53 3.85 -5.86
CA LEU A 100 7.35 4.15 -5.05
C LEU A 100 7.03 5.63 -5.01
N ASN A 101 8.05 6.46 -4.83
CA ASN A 101 7.89 7.90 -4.71
C ASN A 101 7.25 8.50 -5.98
N ASP A 102 7.61 7.98 -7.16
CA ASP A 102 7.01 8.41 -8.43
C ASP A 102 5.49 8.18 -8.42
N LEU A 103 5.02 7.00 -8.02
CA LEU A 103 3.59 6.70 -7.95
C LEU A 103 2.87 7.51 -6.86
N LEU A 104 3.54 7.79 -5.74
CA LEU A 104 3.01 8.65 -4.68
C LEU A 104 2.82 10.10 -5.12
N ASN A 105 3.54 10.54 -6.15
CA ASN A 105 3.43 11.87 -6.73
C ASN A 105 2.36 11.97 -7.82
N LEU A 106 1.81 10.86 -8.31
CA LEU A 106 0.77 10.85 -9.35
C LEU A 106 -0.62 11.30 -8.85
N ASP A 107 -0.73 11.75 -7.59
CA ASP A 107 -1.97 12.21 -6.92
C ASP A 107 -3.26 11.47 -7.34
N ILE A 108 -3.20 10.14 -7.33
CA ILE A 108 -4.37 9.29 -7.64
C ILE A 108 -5.39 9.23 -6.49
N GLN A 109 -5.25 10.09 -5.48
CA GLN A 109 -6.11 10.10 -4.30
C GLN A 109 -7.54 10.51 -4.64
N ASP A 110 -7.73 11.42 -5.59
CA ASP A 110 -9.05 11.86 -6.07
C ASP A 110 -9.87 10.72 -6.70
N HIS A 111 -9.21 9.65 -7.11
CA HIS A 111 -9.83 8.48 -7.73
C HIS A 111 -9.71 7.21 -6.89
N LYS A 112 -9.34 7.36 -5.61
CA LYS A 112 -8.98 6.24 -4.72
C LYS A 112 -10.01 5.12 -4.73
N ASP A 113 -11.29 5.44 -4.56
CA ASP A 113 -12.34 4.41 -4.43
C ASP A 113 -12.49 3.58 -5.69
N VAL A 114 -12.37 4.21 -6.86
CA VAL A 114 -12.47 3.53 -8.16
C VAL A 114 -11.22 2.69 -8.42
N VAL A 115 -10.03 3.21 -8.12
CA VAL A 115 -8.77 2.48 -8.23
C VAL A 115 -8.80 1.23 -7.33
N MET A 116 -9.19 1.39 -6.06
CA MET A 116 -9.34 0.29 -5.11
C MET A 116 -10.30 -0.78 -5.62
N LYS A 117 -11.43 -0.39 -6.22
CA LYS A 117 -12.41 -1.31 -6.79
C LYS A 117 -11.86 -2.12 -7.96
N ILE A 118 -11.11 -1.50 -8.87
CA ILE A 118 -10.46 -2.19 -10.00
C ILE A 118 -9.42 -3.19 -9.48
N CYS A 119 -8.59 -2.78 -8.53
CA CYS A 119 -7.59 -3.66 -7.93
C CYS A 119 -8.21 -4.84 -7.16
N ASP A 120 -9.35 -4.63 -6.47
CA ASP A 120 -10.08 -5.69 -5.76
C ASP A 120 -10.68 -6.72 -6.73
N ILE A 121 -11.25 -6.28 -7.86
CA ILE A 121 -11.71 -7.18 -8.92
C ILE A 121 -10.54 -8.03 -9.43
N ALA A 122 -9.41 -7.39 -9.75
CA ALA A 122 -8.21 -8.08 -10.21
C ALA A 122 -7.69 -9.10 -9.18
N ALA A 123 -7.77 -8.78 -7.88
CA ALA A 123 -7.33 -9.68 -6.80
C ALA A 123 -8.19 -10.94 -6.74
N LYS A 124 -9.52 -10.77 -6.85
CA LYS A 124 -10.47 -11.87 -6.86
C LYS A 124 -10.26 -12.76 -8.08
N GLU A 125 -10.13 -12.18 -9.27
CA GLU A 125 -9.86 -12.92 -10.50
C GLU A 125 -8.57 -13.74 -10.40
N TYR A 126 -7.50 -13.15 -9.86
CA TYR A 126 -6.24 -13.86 -9.66
C TYR A 126 -6.38 -15.02 -8.66
N ALA A 127 -7.06 -14.81 -7.54
CA ALA A 127 -7.33 -15.87 -6.57
C ALA A 127 -8.14 -17.03 -7.19
N PHE A 128 -9.11 -16.73 -8.06
CA PHE A 128 -9.84 -17.75 -8.81
C PHE A 128 -8.95 -18.50 -9.80
N GLU A 129 -8.09 -17.79 -10.54
CA GLU A 129 -7.15 -18.41 -11.48
C GLU A 129 -6.16 -19.34 -10.78
N GLU A 130 -5.59 -18.92 -9.64
CA GLU A 130 -4.70 -19.74 -8.82
C GLU A 130 -5.43 -21.01 -8.30
N ALA A 131 -6.65 -20.86 -7.79
CA ALA A 131 -7.45 -22.01 -7.34
C ALA A 131 -7.73 -23.01 -8.48
N LEU A 132 -8.03 -22.52 -9.69
CA LEU A 132 -8.23 -23.38 -10.85
C LEU A 132 -6.95 -24.09 -11.30
N ILE A 133 -5.80 -23.42 -11.21
CA ILE A 133 -4.50 -24.04 -11.51
C ILE A 133 -4.21 -25.17 -10.52
N GLU A 134 -4.47 -24.97 -9.23
CA GLU A 134 -4.22 -25.97 -8.21
C GLU A 134 -5.12 -27.21 -8.39
N ILE A 135 -6.39 -27.02 -8.73
CA ILE A 135 -7.31 -28.13 -9.05
C ILE A 135 -6.82 -28.93 -10.25
N LYS A 136 -6.24 -28.29 -11.27
CA LYS A 136 -5.72 -28.97 -12.48
C LYS A 136 -4.42 -29.73 -12.26
N LYS A 137 -3.72 -29.51 -11.14
CA LYS A 137 -2.49 -30.22 -10.77
C LYS A 137 -2.77 -31.53 -10.00
N GLN A 138 -4.02 -31.76 -9.60
CA GLN A 138 -4.51 -33.00 -8.99
C GLN A 138 -4.98 -33.98 -10.06
#